data_AF-A0A945E8G8-F1
#
_entry.id   AF-A0A945E8G8-F1
#
_cell.length_a   1.000
_cell.length_b   1.000
_cell.length_c   1.000
_cell.angle_alpha   90.00
_cell.angle_beta   90.00
_cell.angle_gamma   90.00
#
_symmetry.space_group_name_H-M   'P 1'
#
loop_
_entity.id
_entity.type
_entity.pdbx_description
1 polymer ?
#
loop_
_entity_poly.entity_id
_entity_poly.type
_entity_poly.pdbx_seq_one_letter_code
_entity_poly.pdbx_strand_id
1 'polypeptide(L)'
;MKKIIFITFFFFHLNSAFSEILVFKNCTSEEYDFEKNEYSLDVEKGIMKREYIYTDETYERLRMNDARIEKENTSTKGIAKVDGEIISEISGYPAFYTQMIFDTFDKTIKIKSVLNNT
;
A
#
# COMPACT_ATOMS: atom_id res chain seq x y z
N MET A 1 49.66 42.53 -12.75
CA MET A 1 48.25 42.42 -13.18
C MET A 1 47.78 41.00 -12.91
N LYS A 2 47.05 40.75 -11.82
CA LYS A 2 46.56 39.41 -11.46
C LYS A 2 45.12 39.28 -11.95
N LYS A 3 44.87 38.46 -12.97
CA LYS A 3 43.50 38.11 -13.39
C LYS A 3 42.99 37.05 -12.42
N ILE A 4 42.01 37.42 -11.60
CA ILE A 4 41.30 36.50 -10.70
C ILE A 4 40.38 35.63 -11.57
N ILE A 5 40.63 34.32 -11.58
CA ILE A 5 39.77 33.35 -12.26
C ILE A 5 38.58 33.07 -11.33
N PHE A 6 37.38 33.47 -11.75
CA PHE A 6 36.14 33.21 -11.03
C PHE A 6 35.69 31.79 -11.36
N ILE A 7 36.02 30.82 -10.51
CA ILE A 7 35.53 29.44 -10.62
C ILE A 7 34.14 29.41 -9.99
N THR A 8 33.09 29.45 -10.81
CA THR A 8 31.73 29.17 -10.37
C THR A 8 31.63 27.67 -10.06
N PHE A 9 31.65 27.32 -8.77
CA PHE A 9 31.35 25.98 -8.28
C PHE A 9 29.83 25.74 -8.47
N PHE A 10 29.47 25.07 -9.56
CA PHE A 10 28.09 24.61 -9.75
C PHE A 10 27.90 23.39 -8.84
N PHE A 11 27.49 23.63 -7.59
CA PHE A 11 27.03 22.58 -6.69
C PHE A 11 25.73 22.02 -7.26
N PHE A 12 25.84 21.00 -8.12
CA PHE A 12 24.72 20.13 -8.43
C PHE A 12 24.32 19.44 -7.12
N HIS A 13 23.26 19.92 -6.48
CA HIS A 13 22.56 19.17 -5.46
C HIS A 13 22.02 17.89 -6.12
N LEU A 14 22.77 16.80 -5.97
CA LEU A 14 22.28 15.45 -6.26
C LEU A 14 21.28 15.12 -5.16
N ASN A 15 20.02 15.53 -5.33
CA ASN A 15 18.93 14.95 -4.57
C ASN A 15 18.80 13.51 -5.05
N SER A 16 19.27 12.56 -4.24
CA SER A 16 19.00 11.14 -4.47
C SER A 16 17.51 10.91 -4.23
N ALA A 17 16.72 10.86 -5.29
CA ALA A 17 15.36 10.33 -5.21
C ALA A 17 15.48 8.82 -5.02
N PHE A 18 15.43 8.36 -3.76
CA PHE A 18 15.29 6.95 -3.47
C PHE A 18 13.82 6.59 -3.63
N SER A 19 13.50 5.99 -4.78
CA SER A 19 12.21 5.34 -4.99
C SER A 19 12.20 4.02 -4.23
N GLU A 20 11.40 3.92 -3.18
CA GLU A 20 11.23 2.68 -2.41
C GLU A 20 9.94 1.99 -2.86
N ILE A 21 10.10 0.87 -3.60
CA ILE A 21 8.99 -0.03 -3.92
C ILE A 21 9.06 -1.23 -2.97
N LEU A 22 8.04 -1.38 -2.13
CA LEU A 22 7.91 -2.49 -1.19
C LEU A 22 6.88 -3.48 -1.72
N VAL A 23 7.21 -4.78 -1.68
CA VAL A 23 6.30 -5.83 -2.14
C VAL A 23 6.06 -6.86 -1.05
N PHE A 24 4.80 -6.99 -0.64
CA PHE A 24 4.34 -8.05 0.25
C PHE A 24 3.74 -9.14 -0.64
N LYS A 25 4.34 -10.34 -0.60
CA LYS A 25 3.92 -11.48 -1.43
C LYS A 25 3.31 -12.57 -0.57
N ASN A 26 2.45 -13.39 -1.17
CA ASN A 26 1.83 -14.56 -0.54
C ASN A 26 1.17 -14.22 0.81
N CYS A 27 0.49 -13.08 0.88
CA CYS A 27 -0.17 -12.63 2.10
C CYS A 27 -1.37 -13.53 2.41
N THR A 28 -1.39 -14.12 3.59
CA THR A 28 -2.52 -14.94 4.06
C THR A 28 -3.55 -14.07 4.79
N SER A 29 -4.77 -14.60 4.93
CA SER A 29 -5.84 -14.03 5.76
C SER A 29 -6.43 -15.14 6.61
N GLU A 30 -6.94 -14.79 7.79
CA GLU A 30 -7.67 -15.75 8.63
C GLU A 30 -9.06 -16.06 8.06
N GLU A 31 -9.66 -15.14 7.31
CA GLU A 31 -11.05 -15.27 6.84
C GLU A 31 -11.18 -15.87 5.43
N TYR A 32 -10.18 -15.62 4.59
CA TYR A 32 -10.24 -15.90 3.14
C TYR A 32 -8.96 -16.58 2.65
N ASP A 33 -9.13 -17.55 1.76
CA ASP A 33 -8.02 -18.22 1.10
C ASP A 33 -7.77 -17.65 -0.29
N PHE A 34 -6.50 -17.62 -0.66
CA PHE A 34 -6.03 -17.02 -1.91
C PHE A 34 -5.05 -17.94 -2.65
N GLU A 35 -5.21 -18.05 -3.96
CA GLU A 35 -4.17 -18.58 -4.86
C GLU A 35 -3.02 -17.55 -5.01
N LYS A 36 -3.37 -16.26 -4.98
CA LYS A 36 -2.43 -15.13 -5.00
C LYS A 36 -3.00 -14.00 -4.14
N ASN A 37 -2.16 -13.36 -3.33
CA ASN A 37 -2.52 -12.13 -2.63
C ASN A 37 -1.25 -11.32 -2.38
N GLU A 38 -1.07 -10.26 -3.17
CA GLU A 38 0.16 -9.47 -3.18
C GLU A 38 -0.16 -7.99 -3.11
N TYR A 39 0.71 -7.24 -2.43
CA TYR A 39 0.62 -5.79 -2.28
C TYR A 39 1.94 -5.18 -2.75
N SER A 40 1.87 -4.23 -3.68
CA SER A 40 3.02 -3.44 -4.15
C SER A 40 2.80 -1.98 -3.76
N LEU A 41 3.71 -1.43 -2.97
CA LEU A 41 3.65 -0.09 -2.44
C LEU A 41 4.73 0.74 -3.13
N ASP A 42 4.32 1.76 -3.86
CA ASP A 42 5.20 2.78 -4.41
C ASP A 42 5.14 3.98 -3.46
N VAL A 43 6.10 4.03 -2.53
CA VAL A 43 6.10 5.01 -1.42
C VAL A 43 6.33 6.43 -1.94
N GLU A 44 7.12 6.57 -3.01
CA GLU A 44 7.38 7.87 -3.65
C GLU A 44 6.13 8.42 -4.31
N LYS A 45 5.37 7.57 -5.03
CA LYS A 45 4.11 7.98 -5.65
C LYS A 45 2.94 8.05 -4.66
N GLY A 46 3.11 7.55 -3.43
CA GLY A 46 2.04 7.50 -2.44
C GLY A 46 0.88 6.59 -2.86
N ILE A 47 1.16 5.50 -3.58
CA ILE A 47 0.14 4.55 -4.04
C ILE A 47 0.49 3.11 -3.67
N MET A 48 -0.53 2.31 -3.37
CA MET A 48 -0.42 0.86 -3.32
C MET A 48 -1.30 0.22 -4.38
N LYS A 49 -0.85 -0.90 -4.94
CA LYS A 49 -1.64 -1.80 -5.78
C LYS A 49 -1.69 -3.18 -5.11
N ARG A 50 -2.89 -3.74 -4.96
CA ARG A 50 -3.13 -5.10 -4.50
C ARG A 50 -3.64 -5.92 -5.67
N GLU A 51 -3.09 -7.11 -5.83
CA GLU A 51 -3.55 -8.10 -6.80
C GLU A 51 -3.84 -9.39 -6.04
N TYR A 52 -5.05 -9.92 -6.19
CA TYR A 52 -5.44 -11.13 -5.48
C TYR A 52 -6.37 -12.01 -6.30
N ILE A 53 -6.24 -13.31 -6.09
CA ILE A 53 -7.02 -14.37 -6.73
C ILE A 53 -7.52 -15.26 -5.59
N TYR A 54 -8.84 -15.34 -5.42
CA TYR A 54 -9.44 -16.24 -4.45
C TYR A 54 -9.26 -17.70 -4.88
N THR A 55 -9.19 -18.62 -3.90
CA THR A 55 -9.40 -20.04 -4.19
C THR A 55 -10.83 -20.27 -4.70
N ASP A 56 -11.06 -21.37 -5.43
CA ASP A 56 -12.40 -21.73 -5.90
C ASP A 56 -13.41 -21.79 -4.75
N GLU A 57 -13.03 -22.40 -3.61
CA GLU A 57 -13.88 -22.49 -2.43
C GLU A 57 -14.27 -21.10 -1.87
N THR A 58 -13.29 -20.20 -1.73
CA THR A 58 -13.56 -18.85 -1.23
C THR A 58 -14.40 -18.05 -2.22
N TYR A 59 -14.09 -18.14 -3.52
CA TYR A 59 -14.83 -17.45 -4.57
C TYR A 59 -16.30 -17.87 -4.61
N GLU A 60 -16.58 -19.18 -4.67
CA GLU A 60 -17.95 -19.69 -4.71
C GLU A 60 -18.73 -19.27 -3.46
N ARG A 61 -18.13 -19.40 -2.27
CA ARG A 61 -18.75 -18.98 -1.00
C ARG A 61 -19.13 -17.50 -1.01
N LEU A 62 -18.24 -16.62 -1.50
CA LEU A 62 -18.49 -15.17 -1.54
C LEU A 62 -19.52 -14.80 -2.61
N ARG A 63 -19.46 -15.43 -3.79
CA ARG A 63 -20.33 -15.13 -4.93
C ARG A 63 -21.79 -15.46 -4.68
N MET A 64 -22.07 -16.41 -3.79
CA MET A 64 -23.42 -16.73 -3.31
C MET A 64 -24.10 -15.55 -2.61
N ASN A 65 -23.33 -14.69 -1.95
CA ASN A 65 -23.85 -13.53 -1.21
C ASN A 65 -23.77 -12.22 -2.02
N ASP A 66 -22.76 -12.05 -2.86
CA ASP A 66 -22.61 -10.86 -3.70
C ASP A 66 -22.23 -11.23 -5.14
N ALA A 67 -23.18 -10.93 -6.05
CA ALA A 67 -23.04 -11.23 -7.45
C ALA A 67 -22.08 -10.32 -8.23
N ARG A 68 -21.30 -9.47 -7.55
CA ARG A 68 -20.27 -8.61 -8.17
C ARG A 68 -18.86 -9.12 -7.88
N ILE A 69 -18.71 -10.12 -7.02
CA ILE A 69 -17.41 -10.69 -6.69
C ILE A 69 -16.82 -11.34 -7.95
N GLU A 70 -15.57 -10.99 -8.25
CA GLU A 70 -14.75 -11.63 -9.28
C GLU A 70 -13.75 -12.58 -8.61
N LYS A 71 -13.29 -13.61 -9.33
CA LYS A 71 -12.27 -14.53 -8.79
C LYS A 71 -10.91 -13.84 -8.72
N GLU A 72 -10.54 -13.16 -9.81
CA GLU A 72 -9.32 -12.36 -9.92
C GLU A 72 -9.65 -10.89 -9.73
N ASN A 73 -8.89 -10.20 -8.89
CA ASN A 73 -9.18 -8.82 -8.54
C ASN A 73 -7.90 -7.99 -8.47
N THR A 74 -8.05 -6.70 -8.77
CA THR A 74 -7.03 -5.69 -8.50
C THR A 74 -7.65 -4.48 -7.82
N SER A 75 -6.90 -3.86 -6.91
CA SER A 75 -7.32 -2.62 -6.25
C SER A 75 -6.14 -1.69 -6.03
N THR A 76 -6.42 -0.39 -6.05
CA THR A 76 -5.42 0.66 -5.82
C THR A 76 -5.92 1.55 -4.70
N LYS A 77 -5.01 1.99 -3.82
CA LYS A 77 -5.30 2.97 -2.76
C LYS A 77 -4.14 3.95 -2.63
N GLY A 78 -4.43 5.17 -2.20
CA GLY A 78 -3.38 6.07 -1.70
C GLY A 78 -2.74 5.51 -0.43
N ILE A 79 -1.47 5.81 -0.24
CA ILE A 79 -0.71 5.51 0.98
C ILE A 79 0.10 6.74 1.40
N ALA A 80 0.36 6.86 2.70
CA ALA A 80 1.22 7.89 3.26
C ALA A 80 2.12 7.28 4.33
N LYS A 81 3.30 7.88 4.53
CA LYS A 81 4.19 7.53 5.65
C LYS A 81 3.88 8.43 6.83
N VAL A 82 3.49 7.85 7.96
CA VAL A 82 3.13 8.56 9.19
C VAL A 82 3.82 7.86 10.35
N ASP A 83 4.59 8.61 11.15
CA ASP A 83 5.29 8.10 12.34
C ASP A 83 6.15 6.84 12.10
N GLY A 84 6.67 6.69 10.89
CA GLY A 84 7.51 5.54 10.49
C GLY A 84 6.74 4.36 9.90
N GLU A 85 5.41 4.33 10.04
CA GLU A 85 4.53 3.33 9.42
C GLU A 85 4.03 3.82 8.06
N ILE A 86 3.66 2.89 7.18
CA ILE A 86 2.95 3.22 5.95
C ILE A 86 1.47 2.90 6.15
N ILE A 87 0.60 3.88 5.94
CA ILE A 87 -0.84 3.74 6.14
C ILE A 87 -1.58 3.96 4.82
N SER A 88 -2.69 3.24 4.61
CA SER A 88 -3.54 3.46 3.44
C SER A 88 -4.55 4.59 3.66
N GLU A 89 -5.16 5.05 2.57
CA GLU A 89 -6.44 5.72 2.62
C GLU A 89 -7.49 4.85 3.33
N ILE A 90 -8.42 5.52 4.00
CA ILE A 90 -9.53 4.86 4.69
C ILE A 90 -10.52 4.24 3.69
N SER A 91 -11.16 3.16 4.09
CA SER A 91 -12.23 2.51 3.32
C SER A 91 -13.48 2.44 4.19
N GLY A 92 -14.57 3.09 3.78
CA GLY A 92 -15.83 3.10 4.53
C GLY A 92 -16.40 4.49 4.73
N TYR A 93 -17.17 4.67 5.80
CA TYR A 93 -17.85 5.91 6.16
C TYR A 93 -17.16 6.58 7.35
N PRO A 94 -17.32 7.91 7.55
CA PRO A 94 -16.74 8.59 8.71
C PRO A 94 -17.11 7.98 10.08
N ALA A 95 -18.30 7.38 10.18
CA ALA A 95 -18.76 6.68 11.38
C ALA A 95 -18.18 5.27 11.54
N PHE A 96 -17.79 4.60 10.45
CA PHE A 96 -17.18 3.28 10.47
C PHE A 96 -16.27 3.10 9.25
N TYR A 97 -14.97 2.96 9.49
CA TYR A 97 -13.98 2.80 8.42
C TYR A 97 -12.88 1.82 8.80
N THR A 98 -12.24 1.28 7.77
CA THR A 98 -11.03 0.47 7.88
C THR A 98 -9.83 1.18 7.27
N GLN A 99 -8.64 0.86 7.75
CA GLN A 99 -7.38 1.38 7.26
C GLN A 99 -6.32 0.29 7.34
N MET A 100 -5.49 0.14 6.30
CA MET A 100 -4.34 -0.77 6.33
C MET A 100 -3.13 -0.05 6.90
N ILE A 101 -2.41 -0.72 7.80
CA ILE A 101 -1.13 -0.29 8.36
C ILE A 101 -0.11 -1.35 7.96
N PHE A 102 0.92 -0.94 7.22
CA PHE A 102 1.97 -1.80 6.73
C PHE A 102 3.19 -1.67 7.64
N ASP A 103 3.52 -2.78 8.30
CA ASP A 103 4.69 -2.92 9.15
C ASP A 103 5.84 -3.49 8.31
N THR A 104 6.82 -2.65 7.98
CA THR A 104 7.96 -3.06 7.13
C THR A 104 8.98 -3.90 7.89
N PHE A 105 9.00 -3.84 9.22
CA PHE A 105 9.91 -4.63 10.04
C PHE A 105 9.37 -6.04 10.24
N ASP A 106 8.12 -6.15 10.69
CA ASP A 106 7.45 -7.43 10.93
C ASP A 106 6.92 -8.07 9.64
N LYS A 107 6.91 -7.33 8.52
CA LYS A 107 6.36 -7.74 7.22
C LYS A 107 4.89 -8.16 7.33
N THR A 108 4.14 -7.47 8.18
CA THR A 108 2.72 -7.72 8.42
C THR A 108 1.86 -6.55 7.93
N ILE A 109 0.62 -6.86 7.57
CA ILE A 109 -0.39 -5.86 7.22
C ILE A 109 -1.48 -5.96 8.28
N LYS A 110 -1.66 -4.90 9.06
CA LYS A 110 -2.69 -4.81 10.09
C LYS A 110 -3.88 -4.04 9.54
N ILE A 111 -5.10 -4.55 9.73
CA ILE A 111 -6.33 -3.86 9.35
C ILE A 111 -6.90 -3.20 10.59
N LYS A 112 -6.75 -1.88 10.68
CA LYS A 112 -7.37 -1.07 11.73
C LYS A 112 -8.83 -0.83 11.37
N SER A 113 -9.75 -1.29 12.21
CA SER A 113 -11.18 -0.97 12.10
C SER A 113 -11.55 0.06 13.15
N VAL A 114 -12.23 1.12 12.76
CA VAL A 114 -12.65 2.21 13.64
C VAL A 114 -14.17 2.33 13.58
N LEU A 115 -14.81 2.33 14.75
CA LEU A 115 -16.21 2.70 14.93
C LEU A 115 -16.25 4.01 15.71
N ASN A 116 -16.68 5.08 15.06
CA ASN A 116 -16.80 6.39 15.68
C ASN A 116 -18.21 6.55 16.24
N ASN A 117 -18.39 6.16 17.50
CA ASN A 117 -19.60 6.46 18.27
C ASN A 117 -19.50 7.90 18.76
N THR A 118 -19.93 8.85 17.94
CA THR A 118 -20.19 10.23 18.41
C THR A 118 -21.23 10.26 19.53
#